data_AF-A0A1H6B5S6-F1
#
_entry.id   AF-A0A1H6B5S6-F1
#
_cell.length_a   1.000
_cell.length_b   1.000
_cell.length_c   1.000
_cell.angle_alpha   90.00
_cell.angle_beta   90.00
_cell.angle_gamma   90.00
#
_symmetry.space_group_name_H-M   'P 1'
#
loop_
_entity.id
_entity.type
_entity.pdbx_description
1 polymer ?
#
loop_
_entity_poly.entity_id
_entity_poly.type
_entity_poly.pdbx_seq_one_letter_code
_entity_poly.pdbx_strand_id
1 'polypeptide(L)'
;MTEHPGFGVLLARLSAHRNLDVGALSPLVGAGEPELQAVMGGAAPDSSLLRRLAPVLGLRTADLFVMAGAVVPDDLAPLDAKAGLLVPPLVKRAVSLPSEHVHRLRQLVRSLPQQNRTQPVPPPPAWEQYQPGFGALLVRMLRNRSLAWTGSAMVLLCLTGRYLAGATIGAVGGGRKELTPDLLADFATVLGIPADDMAALTGIELPDVAPRQNPVAADVAELIWDVRRLTADQVEQVRTTAESLLRE
;
A
#
# COMPACT_ATOMS: atom_id res chain seq x y z
N MET A 1 -2.72 26.14 -3.68
CA MET A 1 -2.17 24.80 -3.42
C MET A 1 -2.09 24.64 -1.92
N THR A 2 -2.98 23.85 -1.33
CA THR A 2 -2.90 23.49 0.10
C THR A 2 -1.65 22.65 0.31
N GLU A 3 -0.82 23.05 1.26
CA GLU A 3 0.38 22.31 1.66
C GLU A 3 0.00 20.88 2.07
N HIS A 4 0.80 19.89 1.70
CA HIS A 4 0.55 18.50 2.10
C HIS A 4 0.60 18.42 3.63
N PRO A 5 -0.49 17.99 4.29
CA PRO A 5 -0.54 18.01 5.75
C PRO A 5 0.49 17.06 6.33
N GLY A 6 1.09 17.44 7.46
CA GLY A 6 2.00 16.59 8.21
C GLY A 6 1.32 15.34 8.78
N PHE A 7 2.13 14.37 9.21
CA PHE A 7 1.67 13.08 9.72
C PHE A 7 0.63 13.19 10.84
N GLY A 8 0.81 14.12 11.78
CA GLY A 8 -0.13 14.31 12.89
C GLY A 8 -1.55 14.63 12.43
N VAL A 9 -1.70 15.41 11.35
CA VAL A 9 -2.99 15.72 10.75
C VAL A 9 -3.60 14.51 10.04
N LEU A 10 -2.78 13.73 9.31
CA LEU A 10 -3.23 12.48 8.69
C LEU A 10 -3.74 11.49 9.75
N LEU A 11 -2.98 11.33 10.82
CA LEU A 11 -3.33 10.47 11.94
C LEU A 11 -4.63 10.95 12.60
N ALA A 12 -4.74 12.24 12.92
CA ALA A 12 -5.94 12.81 13.52
C ALA A 12 -7.19 12.61 12.65
N ARG A 13 -7.08 12.78 11.33
CA ARG A 13 -8.20 12.55 10.39
C ARG A 13 -8.65 11.10 10.38
N LEU A 14 -7.72 10.15 10.27
CA LEU A 14 -8.04 8.72 10.27
C LEU A 14 -8.61 8.27 11.62
N SER A 15 -8.02 8.76 12.71
CA SER A 15 -8.50 8.54 14.08
C SER A 15 -9.93 9.04 14.26
N ALA A 16 -10.22 10.28 13.84
CA ALA A 16 -11.57 10.85 13.93
C ALA A 16 -12.57 10.06 13.07
N HIS A 17 -12.22 9.71 11.84
CA HIS A 17 -13.05 8.88 10.95
C HIS A 17 -13.46 7.56 11.60
N ARG A 18 -12.54 6.96 12.37
CA ARG A 18 -12.76 5.66 13.02
C ARG A 18 -13.22 5.75 14.48
N ASN A 19 -13.50 6.96 14.99
CA ASN A 19 -13.84 7.20 16.40
C ASN A 19 -12.77 6.66 17.38
N LEU A 20 -11.49 6.78 17.01
CA LEU A 20 -10.35 6.38 17.83
C LEU A 20 -9.66 7.62 18.40
N ASP A 21 -10.08 8.06 19.60
CA ASP A 21 -9.41 9.15 20.30
C ASP A 21 -8.06 8.71 20.91
N VAL A 22 -7.31 9.67 21.46
CA VAL A 22 -5.98 9.39 22.06
C VAL A 22 -6.09 8.45 23.26
N GLY A 23 -7.15 8.58 24.07
CA GLY A 23 -7.37 7.74 25.25
C GLY A 23 -7.64 6.28 24.87
N ALA A 24 -8.34 6.05 23.75
CA ALA A 24 -8.54 4.72 23.18
C ALA A 24 -7.27 4.17 22.51
N LEU A 25 -6.48 5.02 21.84
CA LEU A 25 -5.25 4.59 21.16
C LEU A 25 -4.10 4.26 22.11
N SER A 26 -3.90 5.04 23.16
CA SER A 26 -2.81 4.88 24.13
C SER A 26 -2.66 3.44 24.67
N PRO A 27 -3.71 2.79 25.22
CA PRO A 27 -3.59 1.43 25.73
C PRO A 27 -3.39 0.39 24.62
N LEU A 28 -3.98 0.60 23.44
CA LEU A 28 -3.85 -0.33 22.30
C LEU A 28 -2.42 -0.33 21.72
N VAL A 29 -1.79 0.85 21.71
CA VAL A 29 -0.44 1.07 21.15
C VAL A 29 0.64 0.81 22.21
N GLY A 30 0.29 0.85 23.50
CA GLY A 30 1.25 0.84 24.59
C GLY A 30 2.15 2.09 24.59
N ALA A 31 1.61 3.24 24.19
CA ALA A 31 2.29 4.53 24.15
C ALA A 31 1.58 5.51 25.09
N GLY A 32 2.32 6.43 25.71
CA GLY A 32 1.72 7.42 26.60
C GLY A 32 0.82 8.39 25.83
N GLU A 33 -0.31 8.81 26.42
CA GLU A 33 -1.15 9.86 25.82
C GLU A 33 -0.37 11.14 25.44
N PRO A 34 0.60 11.63 26.24
CA PRO A 34 1.38 12.82 25.87
C PRO A 34 2.23 12.60 24.62
N GLU A 35 2.76 11.39 24.41
CA GLU A 35 3.54 11.03 23.22
C GLU A 35 2.65 11.05 21.97
N LEU A 36 1.46 10.46 22.06
CA LEU A 36 0.48 10.45 20.96
C LEU A 36 -0.05 11.86 20.66
N GLN A 37 -0.33 12.67 21.68
CA GLN A 37 -0.73 14.06 21.51
C GLN A 37 0.37 14.89 20.85
N ALA A 38 1.63 14.70 21.25
CA ALA A 38 2.76 15.39 20.62
C ALA A 38 2.85 15.05 19.13
N VAL A 39 2.70 13.78 18.75
CA VAL A 39 2.71 13.34 17.35
C VAL A 39 1.53 13.90 16.57
N MET A 40 0.32 13.87 17.13
CA MET A 40 -0.85 14.51 16.52
C MET A 40 -0.66 16.03 16.37
N GLY A 41 0.08 16.65 17.30
CA GLY A 41 0.52 18.04 17.26
C GLY A 41 1.68 18.33 16.31
N GLY A 42 2.21 17.32 15.60
CA GLY A 42 3.23 17.47 14.57
C GLY A 42 4.65 17.03 14.96
N ALA A 43 4.85 16.49 16.17
CA ALA A 43 6.13 15.88 16.52
C ALA A 43 6.43 14.68 15.61
N ALA A 44 7.71 14.52 15.21
CA ALA A 44 8.12 13.40 14.40
C ALA A 44 8.01 12.09 15.21
N PRO A 45 7.25 11.08 14.74
CA PRO A 45 7.16 9.80 15.42
C PRO A 45 8.45 9.00 15.24
N ASP A 46 8.85 8.25 16.25
CA ASP A 46 9.96 7.31 16.11
C ASP A 46 9.53 6.00 15.42
N SER A 47 10.52 5.23 14.95
CA SER A 47 10.30 3.96 14.26
C SER A 47 9.58 2.92 15.12
N SER A 48 9.75 2.94 16.44
CA SER A 48 9.13 1.99 17.36
C SER A 48 7.64 2.28 17.50
N LEU A 49 7.27 3.56 17.62
CA LEU A 49 5.89 4.02 17.71
C LEU A 49 5.14 3.70 16.41
N LEU A 50 5.74 3.96 15.24
CA LEU A 50 5.14 3.61 13.95
C LEU A 50 4.86 2.10 13.83
N ARG A 51 5.77 1.26 14.32
CA ARG A 51 5.56 -0.20 14.32
C ARG A 51 4.41 -0.64 15.23
N ARG A 52 4.24 0.01 16.39
CA ARG A 52 3.12 -0.27 17.32
C ARG A 52 1.79 0.30 16.81
N LEU A 53 1.79 1.48 16.19
CA LEU A 53 0.60 2.13 15.64
C LEU A 53 0.01 1.37 14.46
N ALA A 54 0.85 0.89 13.54
CA ALA A 54 0.40 0.26 12.29
C ALA A 54 -0.67 -0.84 12.48
N PRO A 55 -0.48 -1.87 13.33
CA PRO A 55 -1.50 -2.90 13.53
C PRO A 55 -2.77 -2.37 14.19
N VAL A 56 -2.68 -1.40 15.12
CA VAL A 56 -3.85 -0.76 15.76
C VAL A 56 -4.69 -0.01 14.73
N LEU A 57 -4.03 0.62 13.78
CA LEU A 57 -4.67 1.30 12.65
C LEU A 57 -5.03 0.35 11.50
N GLY A 58 -4.79 -0.96 11.61
CA GLY A 58 -5.00 -1.89 10.49
C GLY A 58 -4.25 -1.50 9.21
N LEU A 59 -3.18 -0.71 9.33
CA LEU A 59 -2.37 -0.24 8.21
C LEU A 59 -1.11 -1.09 8.08
N ARG A 60 -0.58 -1.17 6.86
CA ARG A 60 0.73 -1.78 6.64
C ARG A 60 1.80 -0.89 7.27
N THR A 61 2.70 -1.49 8.04
CA THR A 61 3.75 -0.73 8.73
C THR A 61 4.58 0.10 7.75
N ALA A 62 4.98 -0.44 6.60
CA ALA A 62 5.72 0.32 5.59
C ALA A 62 4.94 1.53 5.05
N ASP A 63 3.62 1.41 4.92
CA ASP A 63 2.76 2.50 4.44
C ASP A 63 2.61 3.59 5.52
N LEU A 64 2.58 3.22 6.81
CA LEU A 64 2.60 4.20 7.88
C LEU A 64 3.91 5.00 7.94
N PHE A 65 5.06 4.37 7.67
CA PHE A 65 6.33 5.10 7.51
C PHE A 65 6.26 6.10 6.35
N VAL A 66 5.66 5.70 5.22
CA VAL A 66 5.45 6.61 4.07
C VAL A 66 4.55 7.79 4.46
N MET A 67 3.46 7.55 5.20
CA MET A 67 2.58 8.61 5.71
C MET A 67 3.31 9.55 6.69
N ALA A 68 4.22 9.01 7.49
CA ALA A 68 5.04 9.77 8.42
C ALA A 68 6.15 10.61 7.75
N GLY A 69 6.34 10.45 6.44
CA GLY A 69 7.50 11.01 5.74
C GLY A 69 8.83 10.41 6.19
N ALA A 70 8.80 9.28 6.90
CA ALA A 70 9.97 8.60 7.42
C ALA A 70 10.56 7.64 6.38
N VAL A 71 11.86 7.36 6.51
CA VAL A 71 12.54 6.34 5.69
C VAL A 71 12.00 4.97 6.07
N VAL A 72 11.50 4.22 5.07
CA VAL A 72 11.05 2.83 5.28
C VAL A 72 12.26 1.95 5.57
N PRO A 73 12.31 1.27 6.72
CA PRO A 73 13.40 0.35 7.07
C PRO A 73 13.55 -0.82 6.08
N ASP A 74 14.78 -1.31 5.90
CA ASP A 74 15.14 -2.39 4.97
C ASP A 74 14.38 -3.71 5.21
N ASP A 75 13.99 -3.99 6.45
CA ASP A 75 13.18 -5.15 6.84
C ASP A 75 11.72 -5.04 6.38
N LEU A 76 11.23 -3.83 6.11
CA LEU A 76 9.88 -3.57 5.63
C LEU A 76 9.81 -3.37 4.12
N ALA A 77 10.91 -2.94 3.49
CA ALA A 77 10.99 -2.65 2.07
C ALA A 77 10.92 -3.93 1.20
N PRO A 78 10.47 -3.83 -0.07
CA PRO A 78 10.45 -4.95 -1.02
C PRO A 78 11.82 -5.58 -1.22
N LEU A 79 11.90 -6.91 -1.24
CA LEU A 79 13.17 -7.64 -1.23
C LEU A 79 13.93 -7.51 -2.55
N ASP A 80 13.27 -7.84 -3.66
CA ASP A 80 13.89 -7.94 -4.99
C ASP A 80 13.14 -7.06 -5.99
N ALA A 81 13.85 -6.09 -6.58
CA ALA A 81 13.27 -5.19 -7.58
C ALA A 81 12.83 -5.94 -8.86
N LYS A 82 13.49 -7.06 -9.20
CA LYS A 82 13.13 -7.88 -10.38
C LYS A 82 11.80 -8.60 -10.18
N ALA A 83 11.47 -8.96 -8.94
CA ALA A 83 10.19 -9.58 -8.61
C ALA A 83 8.99 -8.69 -9.00
N GLY A 84 9.16 -7.36 -8.97
CA GLY A 84 8.14 -6.41 -9.40
C GLY A 84 7.68 -6.57 -10.86
N LEU A 85 8.54 -7.11 -11.74
CA LEU A 85 8.18 -7.41 -13.13
C LEU A 85 7.22 -8.60 -13.25
N LEU A 86 7.19 -9.47 -12.24
CA LEU A 86 6.38 -10.69 -12.20
C LEU A 86 5.06 -10.49 -11.45
N VAL A 87 4.89 -9.39 -10.71
CA VAL A 87 3.65 -9.10 -9.99
C VAL A 87 2.46 -8.88 -10.96
N PRO A 88 2.54 -8.04 -12.02
CA PRO A 88 1.42 -7.87 -12.93
C PRO A 88 0.93 -9.16 -13.61
N PRO A 89 1.79 -10.04 -14.18
CA PRO A 89 1.30 -11.30 -14.74
C PRO A 89 0.74 -12.25 -13.68
N LEU A 90 1.28 -12.27 -12.45
CA LEU A 90 0.67 -13.01 -11.34
C LEU A 90 -0.74 -12.49 -11.02
N VAL A 91 -0.90 -11.18 -10.88
CA VAL A 91 -2.20 -10.54 -10.61
C VAL A 91 -3.22 -10.88 -11.70
N LYS A 92 -2.83 -10.79 -12.97
CA LYS A 92 -3.69 -11.15 -14.10
C LYS A 92 -4.24 -12.59 -14.01
N ARG A 93 -3.47 -13.53 -13.47
CA ARG A 93 -3.94 -14.90 -13.21
C ARG A 93 -4.81 -14.96 -11.96
N ALA A 94 -4.36 -14.34 -10.87
CA ALA A 94 -5.02 -14.40 -9.57
C ALA A 94 -6.44 -13.81 -9.58
N VAL A 95 -6.70 -12.76 -10.37
CA VAL A 95 -8.06 -12.19 -10.50
C VAL A 95 -9.07 -13.15 -11.13
N SER A 96 -8.60 -14.19 -11.84
CA SER A 96 -9.46 -15.21 -12.46
C SER A 96 -9.65 -16.44 -11.57
N LEU A 97 -8.99 -16.48 -10.40
CA LEU A 97 -9.09 -17.60 -9.47
C LEU A 97 -10.23 -17.39 -8.47
N PRO A 98 -10.89 -18.47 -8.02
CA PRO A 98 -11.73 -18.43 -6.83
C PRO A 98 -10.93 -18.00 -5.58
N SER A 99 -11.58 -17.37 -4.60
CA SER A 99 -10.94 -16.92 -3.35
C SER A 99 -10.19 -18.03 -2.61
N GLU A 100 -10.69 -19.27 -2.65
CA GLU A 100 -9.99 -20.43 -2.07
C GLU A 100 -8.62 -20.66 -2.70
N HIS A 101 -8.52 -20.57 -4.02
CA HIS A 101 -7.27 -20.73 -4.76
C HIS A 101 -6.33 -19.55 -4.49
N VAL A 102 -6.84 -18.32 -4.37
CA VAL A 102 -6.02 -17.17 -3.96
C VAL A 102 -5.50 -17.36 -2.53
N HIS A 103 -6.32 -17.87 -1.61
CA HIS A 103 -5.89 -18.21 -0.26
C HIS A 103 -4.79 -19.27 -0.26
N ARG A 104 -4.91 -20.31 -1.09
CA ARG A 104 -3.88 -21.34 -1.28
C ARG A 104 -2.56 -20.75 -1.80
N LEU A 105 -2.61 -19.79 -2.73
CA LEU A 105 -1.41 -19.06 -3.18
C LEU A 105 -0.78 -18.25 -2.04
N ARG A 106 -1.58 -17.57 -1.21
CA ARG A 106 -1.07 -16.85 -0.04
C ARG A 106 -0.44 -17.78 0.99
N GLN A 107 -1.01 -18.96 1.21
CA GLN A 107 -0.41 -19.99 2.06
C GLN A 107 0.93 -20.48 1.49
N LEU A 108 1.01 -20.71 0.18
CA LEU A 108 2.28 -21.03 -0.49
C LEU A 108 3.31 -19.93 -0.25
N VAL A 109 2.96 -18.66 -0.50
CA VAL A 109 3.86 -17.51 -0.27
C VAL A 109 4.40 -17.50 1.17
N ARG A 110 3.55 -17.75 2.17
CA ARG A 110 3.94 -17.80 3.59
C ARG A 110 4.81 -19.00 3.95
N SER A 111 4.71 -20.09 3.20
CA SER A 111 5.54 -21.30 3.38
C SER A 111 6.93 -21.21 2.76
N LEU A 112 7.13 -20.29 1.80
CA LEU A 112 8.42 -20.12 1.14
C LEU A 112 9.45 -19.53 2.13
N PRO A 113 10.70 -20.01 2.10
CA PRO A 113 11.73 -19.51 3.01
C PRO A 113 12.03 -18.03 2.70
N GLN A 114 11.89 -17.18 3.71
CA GLN A 114 12.24 -15.76 3.60
C GLN A 114 13.74 -15.62 3.38
N GLN A 115 14.13 -15.07 2.23
CA GLN A 115 15.53 -14.78 1.93
C GLN A 115 15.97 -13.50 2.63
N ASN A 116 17.22 -13.48 3.07
CA ASN A 116 17.85 -12.30 3.64
C ASN A 116 18.17 -11.28 2.54
N ARG A 117 17.98 -10.00 2.87
CA ARG A 117 18.46 -8.91 2.03
C ARG A 117 19.99 -8.88 2.09
N THR A 118 20.64 -8.95 0.94
CA THR A 118 22.11 -8.89 0.82
C THR A 118 22.62 -7.51 0.40
N GLN A 119 21.74 -6.66 -0.12
CA GLN A 119 22.05 -5.30 -0.57
C GLN A 119 21.00 -4.31 -0.04
N PRO A 120 21.41 -3.09 0.33
CA PRO A 120 20.47 -2.07 0.80
C PRO A 120 19.41 -1.76 -0.24
N VAL A 121 18.27 -1.21 0.20
CA VAL A 121 17.22 -0.76 -0.73
C VAL A 121 17.80 0.32 -1.64
N PRO A 122 17.74 0.17 -2.98
CA PRO A 122 18.18 1.21 -3.87
C PRO A 122 17.27 2.44 -3.72
N PRO A 123 17.84 3.66 -3.69
CA PRO A 123 17.02 4.87 -3.62
C PRO A 123 16.10 4.96 -4.85
N PRO A 124 14.96 5.66 -4.74
CA PRO A 124 14.14 5.95 -5.89
C PRO A 124 14.91 6.72 -6.97
N PRO A 125 14.76 6.36 -8.25
CA PRO A 125 15.35 7.13 -9.33
C PRO A 125 14.78 8.56 -9.35
N ALA A 126 15.51 9.52 -9.93
CA ALA A 126 15.18 10.94 -9.86
C ALA A 126 13.73 11.27 -10.30
N TRP A 127 13.22 10.59 -11.33
CA TRP A 127 11.85 10.80 -11.81
C TRP A 127 10.75 10.26 -10.89
N GLU A 128 11.11 9.45 -9.88
CA GLU A 128 10.22 8.97 -8.82
C GLU A 128 10.42 9.73 -7.48
N GLN A 129 11.28 10.75 -7.48
CA GLN A 129 11.46 11.63 -6.32
C GLN A 129 10.44 12.77 -6.39
N TYR A 130 9.27 12.54 -5.79
CA TYR A 130 8.20 13.52 -5.77
C TYR A 130 8.31 14.48 -4.59
N GLN A 131 7.83 15.70 -4.78
CA GLN A 131 7.49 16.60 -3.69
C GLN A 131 6.36 16.00 -2.83
N PRO A 132 6.28 16.36 -1.52
CA PRO A 132 5.20 15.89 -0.65
C PRO A 132 3.82 16.22 -1.22
N GLY A 133 2.90 15.24 -1.18
CA GLY A 133 1.56 15.35 -1.73
C GLY A 133 0.83 14.01 -1.70
N PHE A 134 -0.50 14.02 -1.82
CA PHE A 134 -1.29 12.79 -1.76
C PHE A 134 -0.95 11.82 -2.90
N GLY A 135 -0.79 12.31 -4.13
CA GLY A 135 -0.34 11.47 -5.24
C GLY A 135 1.03 10.84 -4.98
N ALA A 136 1.98 11.60 -4.44
CA ALA A 136 3.30 11.10 -4.06
C ALA A 136 3.21 10.00 -2.99
N LEU A 137 2.37 10.20 -1.97
CA LEU A 137 2.10 9.23 -0.92
C LEU A 137 1.58 7.91 -1.50
N LEU A 138 0.56 7.95 -2.36
CA LEU A 138 -0.02 6.75 -2.99
C LEU A 138 1.01 5.99 -3.84
N VAL A 139 1.78 6.71 -4.66
CA VAL A 139 2.78 6.08 -5.54
C VAL A 139 3.94 5.48 -4.73
N ARG A 140 4.32 6.09 -3.60
CA ARG A 140 5.30 5.50 -2.67
C ARG A 140 4.76 4.23 -1.99
N MET A 141 3.49 4.18 -1.62
CA MET A 141 2.86 2.96 -1.10
C MET A 141 2.75 1.86 -2.17
N LEU A 142 2.52 2.19 -3.43
CA LEU A 142 2.59 1.21 -4.53
C LEU A 142 4.00 0.65 -4.68
N ARG A 143 5.03 1.49 -4.53
CA ARG A 143 6.42 1.02 -4.54
C ARG A 143 6.69 0.03 -3.39
N ASN A 144 6.08 0.21 -2.21
CA ASN A 144 6.15 -0.77 -1.14
C ASN A 144 5.54 -2.14 -1.52
N ARG A 145 4.78 -2.24 -2.61
CA ARG A 145 4.22 -3.49 -3.17
C ARG A 145 5.03 -4.04 -4.34
N SER A 146 6.28 -3.59 -4.52
CA SER A 146 7.11 -3.88 -5.70
C SER A 146 6.52 -3.36 -7.02
N LEU A 147 5.60 -2.39 -6.99
CA LEU A 147 4.95 -1.86 -8.19
C LEU A 147 5.62 -0.55 -8.64
N ALA A 148 6.38 -0.61 -9.73
CA ALA A 148 6.79 0.56 -10.51
C ALA A 148 5.64 1.07 -11.37
N TRP A 149 5.75 2.26 -11.98
CA TRP A 149 4.68 2.92 -12.76
C TRP A 149 3.89 2.01 -13.70
N THR A 150 4.59 1.28 -14.56
CA THR A 150 3.95 0.38 -15.53
C THR A 150 3.27 -0.80 -14.82
N GLY A 151 3.91 -1.37 -13.80
CA GLY A 151 3.32 -2.44 -13.00
C GLY A 151 2.04 -1.97 -12.28
N SER A 152 2.08 -0.78 -11.68
CA SER A 152 0.92 -0.14 -11.04
C SER A 152 -0.23 0.06 -12.02
N ALA A 153 0.05 0.57 -13.22
CA ALA A 153 -0.96 0.76 -14.26
C ALA A 153 -1.60 -0.57 -14.70
N MET A 154 -0.80 -1.63 -14.87
CA MET A 154 -1.31 -2.96 -15.23
C MET A 154 -2.15 -3.57 -14.10
N VAL A 155 -1.73 -3.43 -12.85
CA VAL A 155 -2.47 -3.93 -11.69
C VAL A 155 -3.77 -3.16 -11.49
N LEU A 156 -3.77 -1.83 -11.64
CA LEU A 156 -4.99 -1.01 -11.66
C LEU A 156 -5.97 -1.53 -12.71
N LEU A 157 -5.52 -1.74 -13.95
CA LEU A 157 -6.36 -2.31 -14.99
C LEU A 157 -6.96 -3.66 -14.60
N CYS A 158 -6.17 -4.55 -14.01
CA CYS A 158 -6.64 -5.89 -13.63
C CYS A 158 -7.65 -5.86 -12.47
N LEU A 159 -7.47 -4.99 -11.47
CA LEU A 159 -8.30 -4.98 -10.26
C LEU A 159 -9.52 -4.07 -10.38
N THR A 160 -9.46 -3.03 -11.21
CA THR A 160 -10.47 -1.95 -11.25
C THR A 160 -11.03 -1.72 -12.65
N GLY A 161 -10.41 -2.28 -13.69
CA GLY A 161 -10.74 -1.98 -15.08
C GLY A 161 -10.20 -0.62 -15.56
N ARG A 162 -9.61 0.21 -14.69
CA ARG A 162 -9.08 1.51 -15.11
C ARG A 162 -7.81 1.35 -15.96
N TYR A 163 -7.93 1.75 -17.22
CA TYR A 163 -6.80 1.81 -18.15
C TYR A 163 -6.05 3.14 -18.01
N LEU A 164 -4.80 3.09 -17.52
CA LEU A 164 -3.89 4.24 -17.46
C LEU A 164 -2.54 3.88 -18.07
N ALA A 165 -1.82 4.88 -18.58
CA ALA A 165 -0.41 4.72 -18.91
C ALA A 165 0.45 4.78 -17.63
N GLY A 166 1.60 4.11 -17.61
CA GLY A 166 2.56 4.23 -16.50
C GLY A 166 2.99 5.67 -16.25
N ALA A 167 3.18 6.46 -17.32
CA ALA A 167 3.50 7.89 -17.19
C ALA A 167 2.40 8.69 -16.46
N THR A 168 1.13 8.27 -16.54
CA THR A 168 0.03 8.87 -15.78
C THR A 168 0.17 8.60 -14.29
N ILE A 169 0.63 7.41 -13.89
CA ILE A 169 0.95 7.09 -12.48
C ILE A 169 2.04 8.04 -11.97
N GLY A 170 3.11 8.23 -12.76
CA GLY A 170 4.16 9.20 -12.44
C GLY A 170 3.66 10.65 -12.40
N ALA A 171 2.73 11.02 -13.28
CA ALA A 171 2.11 12.35 -13.26
C ALA A 171 1.26 12.59 -12.01
N VAL A 172 0.52 11.58 -11.53
CA VAL A 172 -0.20 11.63 -10.25
C VAL A 172 0.79 11.77 -9.10
N GLY A 173 1.85 10.94 -9.08
CA GLY A 173 2.92 11.02 -8.09
C GLY A 173 3.54 12.41 -7.98
N GLY A 174 3.82 13.02 -9.13
CA GLY A 174 4.39 14.37 -9.21
C GLY A 174 3.38 15.51 -9.09
N GLY A 175 2.11 15.24 -8.78
CA GLY A 175 1.06 16.27 -8.67
C GLY A 175 0.72 16.99 -9.98
N ARG A 176 1.17 16.47 -11.12
CA ARG A 176 0.88 17.00 -12.47
C ARG A 176 -0.45 16.51 -13.02
N LYS A 177 -0.98 15.42 -12.46
CA LYS A 177 -2.32 14.91 -12.71
C LYS A 177 -3.08 14.91 -11.41
N GLU A 178 -4.28 15.49 -11.43
CA GLU A 178 -5.18 15.53 -10.29
C GLU A 178 -5.57 14.12 -9.84
N LEU A 179 -5.60 13.92 -8.52
CA LEU A 179 -6.09 12.73 -7.87
C LEU A 179 -7.60 12.90 -7.65
N THR A 180 -8.41 12.40 -8.59
CA THR A 180 -9.87 12.47 -8.51
C THR A 180 -10.41 11.45 -7.49
N PRO A 181 -11.66 11.60 -7.01
CA PRO A 181 -12.30 10.63 -6.13
C PRO A 181 -12.28 9.19 -6.65
N ASP A 182 -12.65 8.98 -7.93
CA ASP A 182 -12.63 7.63 -8.52
C ASP A 182 -11.22 7.06 -8.59
N LEU A 183 -10.24 7.89 -8.90
CA LEU A 183 -8.85 7.46 -8.98
C LEU A 183 -8.31 7.10 -7.59
N LEU A 184 -8.71 7.84 -6.55
CA LEU A 184 -8.39 7.52 -5.16
C LEU A 184 -8.97 6.14 -4.77
N ALA A 185 -10.22 5.86 -5.11
CA ALA A 185 -10.86 4.57 -4.84
C ALA A 185 -10.13 3.40 -5.54
N ASP A 186 -9.66 3.64 -6.77
CA ASP A 186 -8.90 2.62 -7.51
C ASP A 186 -7.51 2.38 -6.92
N PHE A 187 -6.82 3.44 -6.48
CA PHE A 187 -5.57 3.27 -5.71
C PHE A 187 -5.83 2.55 -4.39
N ALA A 188 -6.89 2.89 -3.66
CA ALA A 188 -7.26 2.23 -2.40
C ALA A 188 -7.45 0.72 -2.59
N THR A 189 -8.11 0.33 -3.69
CA THR A 189 -8.30 -1.08 -4.09
C THR A 189 -6.96 -1.79 -4.28
N VAL A 190 -6.04 -1.22 -5.06
CA VAL A 190 -4.71 -1.83 -5.28
C VAL A 190 -3.87 -1.88 -4.01
N LEU A 191 -4.03 -0.86 -3.15
CA LEU A 191 -3.34 -0.80 -1.87
C LEU A 191 -3.93 -1.78 -0.84
N GLY A 192 -5.15 -2.27 -1.03
CA GLY A 192 -5.85 -3.05 -0.01
C GLY A 192 -6.14 -2.21 1.24
N ILE A 193 -6.38 -0.92 1.06
CA ILE A 193 -6.81 0.00 2.12
C ILE A 193 -8.27 0.38 1.84
N PRO A 194 -9.16 0.40 2.85
CA PRO A 194 -10.53 0.87 2.65
C PRO A 194 -10.57 2.26 2.01
N ALA A 195 -11.46 2.45 1.03
CA ALA A 195 -11.53 3.70 0.29
C ALA A 195 -11.93 4.88 1.18
N ASP A 196 -12.79 4.64 2.17
CA ASP A 196 -13.22 5.61 3.18
C ASP A 196 -12.07 6.04 4.09
N ASP A 197 -11.20 5.11 4.50
CA ASP A 197 -9.96 5.47 5.21
C ASP A 197 -9.06 6.35 4.33
N MET A 198 -8.93 6.01 3.04
CA MET A 198 -8.15 6.81 2.09
C MET A 198 -8.76 8.20 1.86
N ALA A 199 -10.08 8.29 1.83
CA ALA A 199 -10.84 9.53 1.73
C ALA A 199 -10.60 10.40 2.98
N ALA A 200 -10.71 9.82 4.17
CA ALA A 200 -10.43 10.50 5.43
C ALA A 200 -9.00 11.06 5.48
N LEU A 201 -8.00 10.26 5.06
CA LEU A 201 -6.60 10.69 5.02
C LEU A 201 -6.39 11.87 4.07
N THR A 202 -6.94 11.78 2.86
CA THR A 202 -6.71 12.77 1.80
C THR A 202 -7.62 14.00 1.91
N GLY A 203 -8.77 13.88 2.56
CA GLY A 203 -9.84 14.88 2.54
C GLY A 203 -10.57 14.94 1.19
N ILE A 204 -10.42 13.93 0.33
CA ILE A 204 -11.11 13.83 -0.95
C ILE A 204 -12.40 13.04 -0.70
N GLU A 205 -13.55 13.68 -0.91
CA GLU A 205 -14.86 13.05 -0.77
C GLU A 205 -15.06 12.00 -1.86
N LEU A 206 -15.49 10.80 -1.46
CA LEU A 206 -15.87 9.74 -2.39
C LEU A 206 -17.27 10.01 -2.97
N PRO A 207 -17.59 9.47 -4.17
CA PRO A 207 -18.95 9.50 -4.68
C PRO A 207 -19.92 8.79 -3.72
N ASP A 208 -21.16 9.29 -3.61
CA ASP A 208 -22.22 8.72 -2.74
C ASP A 208 -22.47 7.22 -2.96
N VAL A 209 -22.22 6.74 -4.18
CA VAL A 209 -22.23 5.32 -4.51
C VAL A 209 -20.80 4.81 -4.47
N ALA A 210 -20.26 4.61 -3.27
CA ALA A 210 -18.97 3.96 -3.12
C ALA A 210 -19.06 2.54 -3.71
N PRO A 211 -18.18 2.17 -4.67
CA PRO A 211 -18.18 0.81 -5.18
C PRO A 211 -17.93 -0.15 -4.01
N ARG A 212 -18.82 -1.14 -3.84
CA ARG A 212 -18.63 -2.19 -2.84
C ARG A 212 -17.26 -2.82 -3.08
N GLN A 213 -16.48 -3.01 -2.01
CA GLN A 213 -15.18 -3.67 -2.11
C GLN A 213 -15.36 -5.01 -2.81
N ASN A 214 -14.66 -5.19 -3.93
CA ASN A 214 -14.65 -6.45 -4.65
C ASN A 214 -13.82 -7.46 -3.83
N PRO A 215 -14.41 -8.56 -3.30
CA PRO A 215 -13.69 -9.51 -2.47
C PRO A 215 -12.47 -10.11 -3.18
N VAL A 216 -12.57 -10.35 -4.49
CA VAL A 216 -11.45 -10.85 -5.31
C VAL A 216 -10.32 -9.82 -5.34
N ALA A 217 -10.64 -8.53 -5.51
CA ALA A 217 -9.63 -7.49 -5.52
C ALA A 217 -8.94 -7.35 -4.16
N ALA A 218 -9.68 -7.52 -3.05
CA ALA A 218 -9.11 -7.53 -1.71
C ALA A 218 -8.15 -8.71 -1.50
N ASP A 219 -8.55 -9.93 -1.87
CA ASP A 219 -7.69 -11.12 -1.77
C ASP A 219 -6.41 -10.99 -2.61
N VAL A 220 -6.51 -10.38 -3.80
CA VAL A 220 -5.36 -10.16 -4.68
C VAL A 220 -4.48 -9.00 -4.19
N ALA A 221 -5.04 -7.93 -3.63
CA ALA A 221 -4.27 -6.85 -3.00
C ALA A 221 -3.43 -7.39 -1.83
N GLU A 222 -4.01 -8.29 -1.05
CA GLU A 222 -3.30 -9.02 0.00
C GLU A 222 -2.19 -9.93 -0.56
N LEU A 223 -2.43 -10.65 -1.65
CA LEU A 223 -1.41 -11.45 -2.33
C LEU A 223 -0.25 -10.58 -2.83
N ILE A 224 -0.55 -9.43 -3.44
CA ILE A 224 0.46 -8.44 -3.88
C ILE A 224 1.34 -8.01 -2.70
N TRP A 225 0.72 -7.74 -1.55
CA TRP A 225 1.47 -7.41 -0.35
C TRP A 225 2.38 -8.55 0.11
N ASP A 226 1.87 -9.78 0.14
CA ASP A 226 2.61 -10.94 0.63
C ASP A 226 3.85 -11.24 -0.26
N VAL A 227 3.73 -11.11 -1.59
CA VAL A 227 4.83 -11.44 -2.52
C VAL A 227 5.97 -10.41 -2.56
N ARG A 228 5.78 -9.19 -2.02
CA ARG A 228 6.80 -8.12 -2.06
C ARG A 228 8.13 -8.53 -1.39
N ARG A 229 8.09 -9.50 -0.48
CA ARG A 229 9.24 -10.00 0.29
C ARG A 229 9.89 -11.24 -0.32
N LEU A 230 9.40 -11.71 -1.46
CA LEU A 230 9.95 -12.84 -2.19
C LEU A 230 11.01 -12.38 -3.21
N THR A 231 11.89 -13.31 -3.61
CA THR A 231 12.78 -13.13 -4.77
C THR A 231 12.02 -13.30 -6.08
N ALA A 232 12.61 -12.88 -7.20
CA ALA A 232 12.00 -13.10 -8.52
C ALA A 232 11.67 -14.58 -8.78
N ASP A 233 12.57 -15.51 -8.46
CA ASP A 233 12.36 -16.95 -8.67
C ASP A 233 11.19 -17.48 -7.81
N GLN A 234 11.06 -16.99 -6.57
CA GLN A 234 9.94 -17.34 -5.70
C GLN A 234 8.61 -16.79 -6.22
N VAL A 235 8.57 -15.56 -6.73
CA VAL A 235 7.37 -15.01 -7.37
C VAL A 235 7.01 -15.79 -8.64
N GLU A 236 8.00 -16.23 -9.41
CA GLU A 236 7.78 -17.06 -10.60
C GLU A 236 7.19 -18.43 -10.25
N GLN A 237 7.64 -19.04 -9.15
CA GLN A 237 7.04 -20.27 -8.61
C GLN A 237 5.56 -20.07 -8.23
N VAL A 238 5.23 -18.96 -7.55
CA VAL A 238 3.85 -18.63 -7.18
C VAL A 238 3.00 -18.38 -8.43
N ARG A 239 3.54 -17.66 -9.42
CA ARG A 239 2.89 -17.42 -10.72
C ARG A 239 2.59 -18.73 -11.46
N THR A 240 3.55 -19.64 -11.53
CA THR A 240 3.39 -20.96 -12.16
C THR A 240 2.32 -21.78 -11.44
N THR A 241 2.28 -21.69 -10.11
CA THR A 241 1.23 -22.35 -9.31
C THR A 241 -0.15 -21.76 -9.61
N ALA A 242 -0.26 -20.44 -9.73
CA ALA A 242 -1.52 -19.78 -10.11
C ALA A 242 -2.00 -20.24 -11.50
N GLU A 243 -1.08 -20.49 -12.44
CA GLU A 243 -1.42 -21.02 -13.76
C GLU A 243 -1.90 -22.47 -13.73
N SER A 244 -1.38 -23.30 -12.83
CA SER A 244 -1.88 -24.66 -12.62
C SER A 244 -3.28 -24.65 -12.02
N LEU A 245 -3.53 -23.81 -11.01
CA LEU A 245 -4.84 -23.68 -10.36
C LEU A 245 -5.96 -23.14 -11.27
N LEU A 246 -5.60 -22.48 -12.39
CA LEU A 246 -6.56 -22.06 -13.41
C LEU A 246 -7.00 -23.18 -14.34
N ARG A 247 -6.30 -24.32 -14.32
CA ARG A 247 -6.59 -25.50 -15.15
C ARG A 247 -7.28 -26.62 -14.37
N GLU A 248 -7.36 -26.49 -13.05
CA GLU A 248 -8.14 -27.33 -12.14
C GLU A 248 -9.62 -26.97 -12.24
#